data_AF-E2NFU3-F1
#
_entry.id   AF-E2NFU3-F1
#
_cell.length_a   1.000
_cell.length_b   1.000
_cell.length_c   1.000
_cell.angle_alpha   90.00
_cell.angle_beta   90.00
_cell.angle_gamma   90.00
#
_symmetry.space_group_name_H-M   'P 1'
#
loop_
_entity.id
_entity.type
_entity.pdbx_description
1 polymer ?
#
loop_
_entity_poly.entity_id
_entity_poly.type
_entity_poly.pdbx_seq_one_letter_code
_entity_poly.pdbx_strand_id
1 'polypeptide(L)'
;MKKLLYLFIVSGILLCACRHTDSTALLRQADAVVYGNADSAMKLLSLIKNPERLPFEEKMLYGWLRTFAHNVRGASMAEDSLILPAFHYFVAGPDTVKMLNS
;
A
#
# COMPACT_ATOMS: atom_id res chain seq x y z
N MET A 1 42.48 -3.18 6.60
CA MET A 1 41.39 -2.72 5.70
C MET A 1 40.17 -3.65 5.64
N LYS A 2 40.29 -4.96 5.91
CA LYS A 2 39.15 -5.90 5.87
C LYS A 2 38.01 -5.63 6.88
N LYS A 3 38.32 -5.06 8.06
CA LYS A 3 37.31 -4.72 9.09
C LYS A 3 36.44 -3.50 8.71
N LEU A 4 37.00 -2.56 7.94
CA LEU A 4 36.26 -1.40 7.42
C LEU A 4 35.29 -1.81 6.31
N LEU A 5 35.69 -2.73 5.43
CA LEU A 5 34.82 -3.32 4.42
C LEU A 5 33.64 -4.08 5.05
N TYR A 6 33.88 -4.82 6.14
CA TYR A 6 32.82 -5.52 6.86
C TYR A 6 31.80 -4.55 7.47
N LEU A 7 32.26 -3.45 8.08
CA LEU A 7 31.40 -2.40 8.60
C LEU A 7 30.53 -1.74 7.52
N PHE A 8 31.09 -1.53 6.33
CA PHE A 8 30.35 -0.98 5.19
C PHE A 8 29.26 -1.94 4.67
N ILE A 9 29.57 -3.24 4.58
CA ILE A 9 28.63 -4.27 4.12
C ILE A 9 27.47 -4.42 5.12
N VAL A 10 27.76 -4.47 6.43
CA VAL A 10 26.73 -4.59 7.47
C VAL A 10 25.86 -3.33 7.53
N SER A 11 26.43 -2.14 7.36
CA SER A 11 25.67 -0.89 7.27
C SER A 11 24.75 -0.84 6.05
N GLY A 12 25.18 -1.38 4.91
CA GLY A 12 24.37 -1.42 3.68
C GLY A 12 23.14 -2.31 3.80
N ILE A 13 23.25 -3.45 4.49
CA ILE A 13 22.14 -4.40 4.70
C ILE A 13 21.09 -3.81 5.66
N LEU A 14 21.51 -3.08 6.70
CA LEU A 14 20.59 -2.49 7.69
C LEU A 14 19.67 -1.41 7.08
N LEU A 15 20.16 -0.66 6.09
CA LEU A 15 19.40 0.42 5.44
C LEU A 15 18.29 -0.08 4.50
N CYS A 16 18.36 -1.34 4.04
CA CYS A 16 17.31 -1.93 3.21
C CYS A 16 16.06 -2.31 4.00
N ALA A 17 16.21 -2.71 5.27
CA ALA A 17 15.08 -3.18 6.10
C ALA A 17 14.16 -2.06 6.60
N CYS A 18 14.64 -0.82 6.68
CA CYS A 18 13.88 0.28 7.30
C CYS A 18 12.83 0.91 6.37
N ARG A 19 12.91 0.71 5.05
CA ARG A 19 11.99 1.37 4.10
C ARG A 19 10.64 0.67 3.94
N HIS A 20 10.59 -0.63 4.21
CA HIS A 20 9.39 -1.42 3.93
C HIS A 20 8.34 -1.27 5.04
N THR A 21 8.79 -1.13 6.29
CA THR A 21 7.94 -1.08 7.48
C THR A 21 7.02 0.14 7.50
N ASP A 22 7.46 1.29 6.98
CA ASP A 22 6.67 2.53 7.00
C ASP A 22 5.43 2.44 6.09
N SER A 23 5.59 1.97 4.84
CA SER A 23 4.49 1.90 3.89
C SER A 23 3.45 0.85 4.29
N THR A 24 3.87 -0.31 4.79
CA THR A 24 2.94 -1.36 5.24
C THR A 24 2.14 -0.91 6.46
N ALA A 25 2.76 -0.17 7.40
CA ALA A 25 2.04 0.42 8.53
C ALA A 25 1.02 1.47 8.07
N LEU A 26 1.37 2.33 7.12
CA LEU A 26 0.46 3.31 6.54
C LEU A 26 -0.74 2.65 5.83
N LEU A 27 -0.51 1.56 5.08
CA LEU A 27 -1.57 0.80 4.43
C LEU A 27 -2.52 0.16 5.44
N ARG A 28 -2.01 -0.44 6.50
CA ARG A 28 -2.83 -1.02 7.58
C ARG A 28 -3.68 0.03 8.28
N GLN A 29 -3.10 1.19 8.58
CA GLN A 29 -3.85 2.30 9.18
C GLN A 29 -4.92 2.84 8.23
N ALA A 30 -4.60 2.97 6.92
CA ALA A 30 -5.56 3.41 5.93
C ALA A 30 -6.73 2.42 5.79
N ASP A 31 -6.45 1.12 5.75
CA ASP A 31 -7.48 0.06 5.70
C ASP A 31 -8.42 0.09 6.91
N ALA A 32 -7.86 0.28 8.11
CA ALA A 32 -8.65 0.35 9.34
C ALA A 32 -9.63 1.53 9.39
N VAL A 33 -9.34 2.63 8.67
CA VAL A 33 -10.16 3.85 8.73
C VAL A 33 -10.98 4.11 7.47
N VAL A 34 -10.71 3.43 6.35
CA VAL A 34 -11.28 3.79 5.04
C VAL A 34 -12.82 3.75 5.02
N TYR A 35 -13.43 2.82 5.74
CA TYR A 35 -14.90 2.66 5.79
C TYR A 35 -15.59 3.69 6.68
N GLY A 36 -14.91 4.22 7.69
CA GLY A 36 -15.45 5.24 8.59
C GLY A 36 -15.05 6.68 8.23
N ASN A 37 -13.90 6.87 7.57
CA ASN A 37 -13.33 8.17 7.24
C ASN A 37 -12.39 8.10 6.02
N ALA A 38 -12.98 8.27 4.83
CA ALA A 38 -12.26 8.21 3.56
C ALA A 38 -11.16 9.30 3.41
N ASP A 39 -11.35 10.49 3.98
CA ASP A 39 -10.35 11.56 3.90
C ASP A 39 -9.11 11.25 4.74
N SER A 40 -9.29 10.63 5.91
CA SER A 40 -8.18 10.18 6.76
C SER A 40 -7.39 9.05 6.07
N ALA A 41 -8.09 8.10 5.44
CA ALA A 41 -7.43 7.08 4.63
C ALA A 41 -6.63 7.70 3.48
N MET A 42 -7.20 8.65 2.74
CA MET A 42 -6.48 9.35 1.66
C MET A 42 -5.25 10.10 2.16
N LYS A 43 -5.32 10.74 3.34
CA LYS A 43 -4.17 11.39 3.97
C LYS A 43 -3.06 10.39 4.28
N LEU A 44 -3.40 9.22 4.83
CA LEU A 44 -2.44 8.15 5.11
C LEU A 44 -1.81 7.59 3.83
N LEU A 45 -2.62 7.33 2.80
CA LEU A 45 -2.14 6.85 1.49
C LEU A 45 -1.21 7.88 0.82
N SER A 46 -1.46 9.18 0.97
CA SER A 46 -0.61 10.24 0.42
C SER A 46 0.81 10.28 1.01
N LEU A 47 1.04 9.65 2.17
CA LEU A 47 2.36 9.55 2.79
C LEU A 47 3.24 8.47 2.13
N ILE A 48 2.66 7.59 1.32
CA ILE A 48 3.39 6.55 0.57
C ILE A 48 4.00 7.19 -0.68
N LYS A 49 5.30 7.48 -0.64
CA LYS A 49 6.00 8.26 -1.68
C LYS A 49 6.19 7.54 -3.02
N ASN A 50 6.29 6.21 -3.02
CA ASN A 50 6.61 5.40 -4.20
C ASN A 50 5.70 4.16 -4.26
N PRO A 51 4.39 4.33 -4.48
CA PRO A 51 3.42 3.22 -4.49
C PRO A 51 3.73 2.17 -5.57
N GLU A 52 4.41 2.55 -6.65
CA GLU A 52 4.87 1.65 -7.72
C GLU A 52 5.95 0.65 -7.25
N ARG A 53 6.67 0.95 -6.15
CA ARG A 53 7.68 0.07 -5.54
C ARG A 53 7.13 -0.84 -4.45
N LEU A 54 5.85 -0.73 -4.11
CA LEU A 54 5.21 -1.67 -3.20
C LEU A 54 5.29 -3.09 -3.76
N PRO A 55 5.44 -4.13 -2.92
CA PRO A 55 5.22 -5.50 -3.35
C PRO A 55 3.78 -5.66 -3.83
N PHE A 56 3.55 -6.75 -4.56
CA PHE A 56 2.32 -6.94 -5.33
C PHE A 56 1.06 -6.80 -4.46
N GLU A 57 0.99 -7.47 -3.31
CA GLU A 57 -0.18 -7.46 -2.43
C GLU A 57 -0.46 -6.07 -1.86
N GLU A 58 0.56 -5.39 -1.35
CA GLU A 58 0.45 -4.02 -0.84
C GLU A 58 0.06 -3.03 -1.94
N LYS A 59 0.52 -3.26 -3.17
CA LYS A 59 0.14 -2.44 -4.33
C LYS A 59 -1.33 -2.63 -4.69
N MET A 60 -1.84 -3.86 -4.63
CA MET A 60 -3.27 -4.12 -4.81
C MET A 60 -4.07 -3.46 -3.70
N LEU A 61 -3.65 -3.60 -2.43
CA LEU A 61 -4.31 -2.97 -1.29
C LEU A 61 -4.32 -1.44 -1.42
N TYR A 62 -3.20 -0.83 -1.81
CA TYR A 62 -3.10 0.60 -2.09
C TYR A 62 -4.12 1.03 -3.15
N GLY A 63 -4.17 0.32 -4.29
CA GLY A 63 -5.11 0.58 -5.38
C GLY A 63 -6.57 0.46 -4.91
N TRP A 64 -6.89 -0.58 -4.15
CA TRP A 64 -8.22 -0.79 -3.58
C TRP A 64 -8.66 0.34 -2.66
N LEU A 65 -7.83 0.70 -1.67
CA LEU A 65 -8.16 1.72 -0.68
C LEU A 65 -8.34 3.09 -1.33
N ARG A 66 -7.46 3.44 -2.27
CA ARG A 66 -7.55 4.69 -3.03
C ARG A 66 -8.81 4.75 -3.87
N THR A 67 -9.13 3.66 -4.58
CA THR A 67 -10.35 3.49 -5.38
C THR A 67 -11.59 3.68 -4.52
N PHE A 68 -11.67 2.96 -3.39
CA PHE A 68 -12.80 3.03 -2.47
C PHE A 68 -12.97 4.44 -1.91
N ALA A 69 -11.88 5.07 -1.44
CA ALA A 69 -11.95 6.40 -0.87
C ALA A 69 -12.38 7.46 -1.91
N HIS A 70 -11.89 7.38 -3.16
CA HIS A 70 -12.36 8.26 -4.23
C HIS A 70 -13.85 8.05 -4.54
N ASN A 71 -14.31 6.80 -4.59
CA ASN A 71 -15.71 6.46 -4.82
C ASN A 71 -16.63 7.04 -3.72
N VAL A 72 -16.29 6.83 -2.44
CA VAL A 72 -17.05 7.39 -1.31
C VAL A 72 -17.10 8.92 -1.34
N ARG A 73 -16.02 9.57 -1.80
CA ARG A 73 -15.91 11.03 -1.88
C ARG A 73 -16.58 11.62 -3.13
N GLY A 74 -17.11 10.80 -4.04
CA GLY A 74 -17.61 11.26 -5.34
C GLY A 74 -16.53 11.93 -6.21
N ALA A 75 -15.26 11.57 -6.00
CA ALA A 75 -14.13 12.16 -6.70
C ALA A 75 -13.87 11.45 -8.03
N SER A 76 -13.36 12.19 -9.03
CA SER A 76 -12.92 11.59 -10.29
C SER A 76 -11.78 10.60 -10.08
N MET A 77 -11.85 9.46 -10.75
CA MET A 77 -10.91 8.33 -10.65
C MET A 77 -10.05 8.17 -11.93
N ALA A 78 -9.89 9.25 -12.70
CA ALA A 78 -9.23 9.22 -14.01
C ALA A 78 -7.85 8.51 -13.96
N GLU A 79 -7.66 7.59 -14.90
CA GLU A 79 -6.41 6.87 -15.23
C GLU A 79 -5.60 6.32 -14.04
N ASP A 80 -6.26 5.81 -13.00
CA ASP A 80 -5.56 5.00 -12.00
C ASP A 80 -5.40 3.57 -12.53
N SER A 81 -4.17 3.27 -13.00
CA SER A 81 -3.78 1.96 -13.53
C SER A 81 -3.97 0.81 -12.54
N LEU A 82 -4.18 1.10 -11.24
CA LEU A 82 -4.38 0.09 -10.20
C LEU A 82 -5.85 -0.24 -9.93
N ILE A 83 -6.84 0.51 -10.46
CA ILE A 83 -8.27 0.23 -10.20
C ILE A 83 -8.64 -1.18 -10.64
N LEU A 84 -8.43 -1.49 -11.93
CA LEU A 84 -8.85 -2.76 -12.50
C LEU A 84 -8.07 -3.95 -11.92
N PRO A 85 -6.72 -3.90 -11.80
CA PRO A 85 -5.96 -4.95 -11.12
C PRO A 85 -6.39 -5.19 -9.67
N ALA A 86 -6.61 -4.12 -8.88
CA ALA A 86 -7.01 -4.25 -7.49
C ALA A 86 -8.44 -4.83 -7.36
N PHE A 87 -9.36 -4.43 -8.24
CA PHE A 87 -10.69 -5.00 -8.31
C PHE A 87 -10.64 -6.50 -8.62
N HIS A 88 -9.82 -6.91 -9.59
CA HIS A 88 -9.65 -8.33 -9.89
C HIS A 88 -9.06 -9.10 -8.71
N TYR A 89 -8.09 -8.53 -8.00
CA TYR A 89 -7.45 -9.17 -6.86
C TYR A 89 -8.41 -9.37 -5.67
N PHE A 90 -9.25 -8.38 -5.34
CA PHE A 90 -10.11 -8.45 -4.14
C PHE A 90 -11.55 -8.91 -4.37
N VAL A 91 -12.07 -8.78 -5.60
CA VAL A 91 -13.49 -9.00 -5.90
C VAL A 91 -13.70 -10.08 -6.95
N ALA A 92 -13.02 -10.01 -8.09
CA ALA A 92 -13.31 -10.88 -9.23
C ALA A 92 -12.47 -12.17 -9.28
N GLY A 93 -11.50 -12.35 -8.38
CA GLY A 93 -10.66 -13.54 -8.29
C GLY A 93 -11.36 -14.72 -7.59
N PRO A 94 -10.90 -15.97 -7.82
CA PRO A 94 -11.42 -17.16 -7.14
C PRO A 94 -11.09 -17.21 -5.64
N ASP A 95 -10.30 -16.27 -5.11
CA ASP A 95 -9.88 -16.20 -3.72
C ASP A 95 -10.43 -14.92 -3.06
N THR A 96 -11.63 -15.03 -2.49
CA THR A 96 -12.42 -13.95 -1.86
C THR A 96 -11.97 -13.61 -0.43
N VAL A 97 -10.66 -13.60 -0.17
CA VAL A 97 -10.10 -13.46 1.19
C VAL A 97 -10.53 -12.15 1.89
N LYS A 98 -10.82 -11.08 1.13
CA LYS A 98 -11.29 -9.80 1.71
C LYS A 98 -12.83 -9.69 1.79
N MET A 99 -13.58 -10.38 0.94
CA MET A 99 -15.06 -10.39 1.00
C MET A 99 -15.61 -11.20 2.19
N LEU A 100 -14.82 -12.12 2.73
CA LEU A 100 -15.24 -12.97 3.86
C LEU A 100 -15.11 -12.28 5.24
N ASN A 101 -14.40 -11.14 5.33
CA ASN A 101 -14.03 -10.51 6.59
C ASN A 101 -14.47 -9.03 6.72
N SER A 102 -15.34 -8.53 5.82
CA SER A 102 -15.95 -7.19 5.90
C SER A 102 -17.41 -7.25 6.33
#